data_AF-A0A435GPX8-F1
#
_entry.id   AF-A0A435GPX8-F1
#
_cell.length_a   1.000
_cell.length_b   1.000
_cell.length_c   1.000
_cell.angle_alpha   90.00
_cell.angle_beta   90.00
_cell.angle_gamma   90.00
#
_symmetry.space_group_name_H-M   'P 1'
#
loop_
_entity.id
_entity.type
_entity.pdbx_description
1 polymer ?
#
loop_
_entity_poly.entity_id
_entity_poly.type
_entity_poly.pdbx_seq_one_letter_code
_entity_poly.pdbx_strand_id
1 'polypeptide(L)'
;MDFVITTLLNALTLISILMLVGLGLAISFGLMNVTNLAHGEFVTVGAFAVYFVQSMGGSFWLGLVAAPIAGAVIGCILEFAIIRHLYSRPVSTVLATWGVSLILQQGLELIFGLGAKPVTPPIEGTLDLFFTVYPAYRLILIGIAMLTLLGVILLISRTSFGLDIRTVIQNREMAEGVGINTRRTYAIAFTFGAAIAGLLLMHMAFDSGWTTILLGAAAIVPALATRWRVYPVLGWISVGAVIAVLGRVAFDPTIVGAGFLSTTPVFNWLLPGYGVPALAFGFAAWQLARTTNGRPRLAMEAAAALFALLTLAILVRHAMHGGVIDTGAMTLAEQSIYTLIAIGAGAILVAIDMRSPSSVLRYGSMAIGVISVGFIVIRHFVVLNPLFTDESTGRIPVFNLLFLAYLLPAVAAGGLALYARDKRPKWYAQMLAVVAAALAFAYATLSVRRLFKGEFIGLWSGLGQLETYTYSALWLVIGVALLSAGVWLKSQVLRIASAALIAIAVLKVFIFDMSELEGVLRALSFIGLGAVLIGIGLFYQRLLTRAAKENG
;
A
#
# COMPACT_ATOMS: atom_id res chain seq x y z
N MET A 1 -22.02 -23.85 0.72
CA MET A 1 -22.22 -23.61 2.18
C MET A 1 -20.92 -23.80 2.94
N ASP A 2 -20.09 -24.74 2.48
CA ASP A 2 -18.77 -25.11 3.01
C ASP A 2 -17.82 -23.92 3.23
N PHE A 3 -17.73 -23.00 2.27
CA PHE A 3 -16.92 -21.79 2.39
C PHE A 3 -17.38 -20.87 3.54
N VAL A 4 -18.69 -20.76 3.79
CA VAL A 4 -19.22 -19.88 4.84
C VAL A 4 -18.95 -20.47 6.23
N ILE A 5 -19.15 -21.78 6.39
CA ILE A 5 -18.94 -22.48 7.66
C ILE A 5 -17.44 -22.47 8.03
N THR A 6 -16.56 -22.82 7.09
CA THR A 6 -15.10 -22.77 7.30
C THR A 6 -14.63 -21.35 7.62
N THR A 7 -15.19 -20.33 6.96
CA THR A 7 -14.89 -18.92 7.25
C THR A 7 -15.33 -18.53 8.66
N LEU A 8 -16.53 -18.93 9.09
CA LEU A 8 -17.03 -18.65 10.44
C LEU A 8 -16.20 -19.34 11.53
N LEU A 9 -15.82 -20.62 11.31
CA LEU A 9 -14.97 -21.35 12.26
C LEU A 9 -13.57 -20.71 12.36
N ASN A 10 -12.96 -20.36 11.23
CA ASN A 10 -11.68 -19.63 11.23
C ASN A 10 -11.80 -18.26 11.91
N ALA A 11 -12.91 -17.55 11.70
CA ALA A 11 -13.17 -16.28 12.39
C ALA A 11 -13.32 -16.48 13.90
N LEU A 12 -14.05 -17.51 14.35
CA LEU A 12 -14.22 -17.83 15.77
C LEU A 12 -12.89 -18.20 16.44
N THR A 13 -12.10 -19.02 15.75
CA THR A 13 -10.76 -19.41 16.16
C THR A 13 -9.92 -18.17 16.40
N LEU A 14 -9.94 -17.21 15.47
CA LEU A 14 -9.15 -16.00 15.60
C LEU A 14 -9.71 -14.96 16.57
N ILE A 15 -11.04 -14.81 16.68
CA ILE A 15 -11.66 -14.00 17.75
C ILE A 15 -11.18 -14.49 19.11
N SER A 16 -11.09 -15.81 19.29
CA SER A 16 -10.59 -16.40 20.52
C SER A 16 -9.11 -16.02 20.78
N ILE A 17 -8.27 -15.96 19.75
CA ILE A 17 -6.88 -15.46 19.89
C ILE A 17 -6.86 -14.00 20.28
N LEU A 18 -7.52 -13.14 19.48
CA LEU A 18 -7.48 -11.69 19.66
C LEU A 18 -8.10 -11.29 21.01
N MET A 19 -9.09 -12.06 21.48
CA MET A 19 -9.66 -11.91 22.80
C MET A 19 -8.61 -12.18 23.88
N LEU A 20 -7.85 -13.27 23.78
CA LEU A 20 -6.75 -13.53 24.72
C LEU A 20 -5.66 -12.44 24.63
N VAL A 21 -5.34 -11.96 23.41
CA VAL A 21 -4.34 -10.89 23.19
C VAL A 21 -4.79 -9.61 23.85
N GLY A 22 -6.01 -9.19 23.54
CA GLY A 22 -6.65 -8.01 24.10
C GLY A 22 -6.76 -8.11 25.62
N LEU A 23 -6.97 -9.31 26.17
CA LEU A 23 -7.02 -9.54 27.60
C LEU A 23 -5.63 -9.38 28.25
N GLY A 24 -4.58 -9.98 27.69
CA GLY A 24 -3.20 -9.79 28.18
C GLY A 24 -2.74 -8.32 28.12
N LEU A 25 -3.14 -7.64 27.04
CA LEU A 25 -2.91 -6.21 26.85
C LEU A 25 -3.73 -5.35 27.81
N ALA A 26 -5.00 -5.70 28.04
CA ALA A 26 -5.91 -4.98 28.95
C ALA A 26 -5.47 -5.10 30.41
N ILE A 27 -4.98 -6.27 30.83
CA ILE A 27 -4.42 -6.45 32.18
C ILE A 27 -3.14 -5.61 32.33
N SER A 28 -2.27 -5.62 31.32
CA SER A 28 -1.01 -4.87 31.35
C SER A 28 -1.23 -3.36 31.34
N PHE A 29 -2.05 -2.83 30.41
CA PHE A 29 -2.31 -1.39 30.30
C PHE A 29 -3.28 -0.86 31.33
N GLY A 30 -4.32 -1.63 31.67
CA GLY A 30 -5.40 -1.19 32.55
C GLY A 30 -4.90 -0.82 33.94
N LEU A 31 -3.78 -1.40 34.37
CA LEU A 31 -3.15 -1.16 35.67
C LEU A 31 -2.04 -0.10 35.64
N MET A 32 -1.18 -0.09 34.63
CA MET A 32 0.12 0.57 34.74
C MET A 32 0.14 2.04 34.30
N ASN A 33 -0.87 2.55 33.57
CA ASN A 33 -0.83 3.88 32.92
C ASN A 33 0.46 4.14 32.10
N VAL A 34 1.18 3.06 31.73
CA VAL A 34 2.49 3.08 31.11
C VAL A 34 2.46 2.15 29.91
N THR A 35 2.93 2.63 28.76
CA THR A 35 2.89 1.89 27.50
C THR A 35 4.09 0.94 27.39
N ASN A 36 3.90 -0.37 27.59
CA ASN A 36 4.92 -1.39 27.32
C ASN A 36 4.94 -1.79 25.85
N LEU A 37 5.99 -1.39 25.12
CA LEU A 37 6.17 -1.76 23.70
C LEU A 37 6.73 -3.18 23.50
N ALA A 38 7.38 -3.78 24.50
CA ALA A 38 7.87 -5.16 24.44
C ALA A 38 6.76 -6.20 24.59
N HIS A 39 5.48 -5.80 24.74
CA HIS A 39 4.38 -6.74 24.96
C HIS A 39 4.36 -7.85 23.90
N GLY A 40 4.58 -7.51 22.63
CA GLY A 40 4.67 -8.47 21.52
C GLY A 40 5.76 -9.52 21.71
N GLU A 41 6.87 -9.20 22.37
CA GLU A 41 7.95 -10.16 22.58
C GLU A 41 7.63 -11.21 23.64
N PHE A 42 6.79 -10.91 24.63
CA PHE A 42 6.32 -11.94 25.57
C PHE A 42 5.47 -12.99 24.87
N VAL A 43 4.75 -12.54 23.83
CA VAL A 43 4.00 -13.42 22.93
C VAL A 43 5.02 -14.34 22.22
N THR A 44 6.08 -13.77 21.66
CA THR A 44 7.13 -14.50 20.93
C THR A 44 7.86 -15.51 21.81
N VAL A 45 8.24 -15.11 23.02
CA VAL A 45 8.86 -15.97 24.03
C VAL A 45 7.97 -17.19 24.33
N GLY A 46 6.66 -17.01 24.45
CA GLY A 46 5.72 -18.11 24.69
C GLY A 46 5.69 -19.12 23.56
N ALA A 47 5.65 -18.68 22.29
CA ALA A 47 5.75 -19.60 21.16
C ALA A 47 7.07 -20.38 21.15
N PHE A 48 8.19 -19.71 21.37
CA PHE A 48 9.49 -20.37 21.43
C PHE A 48 9.61 -21.31 22.61
N ALA A 49 8.94 -21.06 23.73
CA ALA A 49 8.89 -21.99 24.86
C ALA A 49 8.17 -23.30 24.48
N VAL A 50 7.07 -23.24 23.74
CA VAL A 50 6.38 -24.45 23.23
C VAL A 50 7.30 -25.22 22.27
N TYR A 51 7.90 -24.52 21.31
CA TYR A 51 8.84 -25.13 20.37
C TYR A 51 10.04 -25.76 21.09
N PHE A 52 10.61 -25.07 22.07
CA PHE A 52 11.74 -25.56 22.84
C PHE A 52 11.39 -26.86 23.58
N VAL A 53 10.24 -26.90 24.26
CA VAL A 53 9.77 -28.12 24.94
C VAL A 53 9.59 -29.28 23.96
N GLN A 54 9.01 -29.03 22.78
CA GLN A 54 8.86 -30.06 21.76
C GLN A 54 10.19 -30.50 21.13
N SER A 55 11.14 -29.56 20.93
CA SER A 55 12.47 -29.88 20.41
C SER A 55 13.27 -30.79 21.35
N MET A 56 12.95 -30.75 22.65
CA MET A 56 13.50 -31.65 23.67
C MET A 56 12.72 -32.97 23.81
N GLY A 57 11.75 -33.25 22.93
CA GLY A 57 10.90 -34.45 22.96
C GLY A 57 9.71 -34.37 23.91
N GLY A 58 9.42 -33.19 24.47
CA GLY A 58 8.25 -32.95 25.31
C GLY A 58 6.95 -32.88 24.52
N SER A 59 5.83 -33.13 25.20
CA SER A 59 4.49 -33.05 24.57
C SER A 59 4.04 -31.59 24.38
N PHE A 60 3.12 -31.37 23.44
CA PHE A 60 2.46 -30.08 23.24
C PHE A 60 1.80 -29.53 24.51
N TRP A 61 1.21 -30.41 25.33
CA TRP A 61 0.57 -30.03 26.60
C TRP A 61 1.56 -29.49 27.62
N LEU A 62 2.78 -30.05 27.66
CA LEU A 62 3.87 -29.49 28.47
C LEU A 62 4.31 -28.13 27.92
N GLY A 63 4.37 -27.97 26.60
CA GLY A 63 4.63 -26.67 25.97
C GLY A 63 3.58 -25.61 26.32
N LEU A 64 2.30 -25.98 26.31
CA LEU A 64 1.17 -25.13 26.69
C LEU A 64 1.30 -24.60 28.13
N VAL A 65 1.83 -25.41 29.05
CA VAL A 65 2.10 -24.99 30.43
C VAL A 65 3.40 -24.19 30.54
N ALA A 66 4.42 -24.54 29.76
CA ALA A 66 5.72 -23.86 29.76
C ALA A 66 5.64 -22.43 29.20
N ALA A 67 4.80 -22.18 28.19
CA ALA A 67 4.61 -20.87 27.57
C ALA A 67 4.25 -19.75 28.57
N PRO A 68 3.19 -19.88 29.40
CA PRO A 68 2.86 -18.87 30.39
C PRO A 68 3.93 -18.75 31.48
N ILE A 69 4.62 -19.84 31.84
CA ILE A 69 5.72 -19.81 32.82
C ILE A 69 6.90 -19.01 32.28
N ALA A 70 7.31 -19.26 31.04
CA ALA A 70 8.40 -18.52 30.39
C ALA A 70 8.06 -17.02 30.28
N GLY A 71 6.85 -16.69 29.84
CA GLY A 71 6.36 -15.32 29.81
C GLY A 71 6.36 -14.66 31.19
N ALA A 72 5.88 -15.36 32.23
CA ALA A 72 5.90 -14.87 33.61
C ALA A 72 7.32 -14.65 34.15
N VAL A 73 8.25 -15.57 33.87
CA VAL A 73 9.65 -15.46 34.32
C VAL A 73 10.32 -14.25 33.67
N ILE A 74 10.22 -14.10 32.35
CA ILE A 74 10.79 -12.93 31.65
C ILE A 74 10.09 -11.65 32.09
N GLY A 75 8.76 -11.69 32.30
CA GLY A 75 8.00 -10.56 32.81
C GLY A 75 8.48 -10.12 34.19
N CYS A 76 8.70 -11.08 35.08
CA CYS A 76 9.23 -10.84 36.42
C CYS A 76 10.63 -10.22 36.36
N ILE A 77 11.52 -10.78 35.54
CA ILE A 77 12.89 -10.25 35.36
C ILE A 77 12.83 -8.80 34.88
N LEU A 78 11.99 -8.49 33.89
CA LEU A 78 11.88 -7.14 33.33
C LEU A 78 11.24 -6.16 34.32
N GLU A 79 10.26 -6.61 35.09
CA GLU A 79 9.66 -5.84 36.16
C GLU A 79 10.70 -5.43 37.20
N PHE A 80 11.49 -6.40 37.69
CA PHE A 80 12.50 -6.16 38.71
C PHE A 80 13.73 -5.39 38.19
N ALA A 81 14.18 -5.66 36.97
CA ALA A 81 15.38 -5.04 36.42
C ALA A 81 15.10 -3.62 35.92
N ILE A 82 14.00 -3.42 35.20
CA ILE A 82 13.79 -2.22 34.38
C ILE A 82 12.53 -1.48 34.83
N ILE A 83 11.35 -2.07 34.66
CA ILE A 83 10.07 -1.35 34.71
C ILE A 83 9.83 -0.72 36.07
N ARG A 84 10.14 -1.41 37.18
CA ARG A 84 9.93 -0.88 38.54
C ARG A 84 10.71 0.39 38.87
N HIS A 85 11.76 0.71 38.11
CA HIS A 85 12.58 1.91 38.30
C HIS A 85 12.10 3.09 37.45
N LEU A 86 11.20 2.83 36.49
CA LEU A 86 10.79 3.79 35.46
C LEU A 86 9.32 4.19 35.55
N TYR A 87 8.54 3.65 36.51
CA TYR A 87 7.11 3.95 36.67
C TYR A 87 6.75 5.45 36.74
N SER A 88 7.65 6.29 37.27
CA SER A 88 7.44 7.73 37.39
C SER A 88 7.82 8.52 36.12
N ARG A 89 8.31 7.86 35.06
CA ARG A 89 8.84 8.49 33.84
C ARG A 89 8.27 7.83 32.58
N PRO A 90 7.03 8.16 32.16
CA PRO A 90 6.31 7.42 31.11
C PRO A 90 7.07 7.37 29.77
N VAL A 91 7.71 8.47 29.35
CA VAL A 91 8.50 8.50 28.10
C VAL A 91 9.71 7.57 28.18
N SER A 92 10.40 7.54 29.32
CA SER A 92 11.56 6.67 29.54
C SER A 92 11.16 5.19 29.56
N THR A 93 9.97 4.86 30.06
CA THR A 93 9.48 3.46 30.03
C THR A 93 9.15 3.00 28.62
N VAL A 94 8.60 3.86 27.77
CA VAL A 94 8.37 3.54 26.36
C VAL A 94 9.69 3.22 25.66
N LEU A 95 10.71 4.07 25.85
CA LEU A 95 12.02 3.88 25.24
C LEU A 95 12.72 2.61 25.78
N ALA A 96 12.64 2.38 27.09
CA ALA A 96 13.24 1.19 27.72
C ALA A 96 12.56 -0.10 27.26
N THR A 97 11.22 -0.11 27.15
CA THR A 97 10.49 -1.29 26.65
C THR A 97 10.70 -1.52 25.16
N TRP A 98 10.93 -0.47 24.37
CA TRP A 98 11.38 -0.64 22.99
C TRP A 98 12.77 -1.28 22.91
N GLY A 99 13.73 -0.83 23.72
CA GLY A 99 15.06 -1.43 23.82
C GLY A 99 15.02 -2.90 24.27
N VAL A 100 14.19 -3.22 25.26
CA VAL A 100 13.93 -4.61 25.66
C VAL A 100 13.36 -5.44 24.51
N SER A 101 12.47 -4.86 23.71
CA SER A 101 11.92 -5.53 22.53
C SER A 101 13.02 -5.97 21.58
N LEU A 102 13.96 -5.07 21.27
CA LEU A 102 15.09 -5.36 20.38
C LEU A 102 16.02 -6.43 20.95
N ILE A 103 16.30 -6.39 22.26
CA ILE A 103 17.14 -7.39 22.93
C ILE A 103 16.48 -8.77 22.89
N LEU A 104 15.17 -8.85 23.16
CA LEU A 104 14.43 -10.11 23.11
C LEU A 104 14.36 -10.66 21.68
N GLN A 105 14.09 -9.81 20.68
CA GLN A 105 14.11 -10.21 19.28
C GLN A 105 15.47 -10.81 18.89
N GLN A 106 16.55 -10.06 19.13
CA GLN A 106 17.88 -10.50 18.75
C GLN A 106 18.33 -11.73 19.55
N GLY A 107 17.94 -11.83 20.83
CA GLY A 107 18.23 -12.98 21.67
C GLY A 107 17.53 -14.25 21.19
N LEU A 108 16.24 -14.15 20.85
CA LEU A 108 15.49 -15.28 20.28
C LEU A 108 16.06 -15.69 18.91
N GLU A 109 16.43 -14.72 18.07
CA GLU A 109 17.09 -14.99 16.78
C GLU A 109 18.45 -15.68 16.97
N LEU A 110 19.26 -15.25 17.93
CA LEU A 110 20.56 -15.86 18.21
C LEU A 110 20.42 -17.33 18.68
N ILE A 111 19.40 -17.61 19.51
CA ILE A 111 19.18 -18.93 20.10
C ILE A 111 18.54 -19.90 19.09
N PHE A 112 17.52 -19.45 18.37
CA PHE A 112 16.69 -20.32 17.52
C PHE A 112 16.98 -20.20 16.01
N GLY A 113 17.66 -19.14 15.58
CA GLY A 113 18.00 -18.86 14.20
C GLY A 113 16.89 -18.19 13.39
N LEU A 114 17.25 -17.72 12.18
CA LEU A 114 16.34 -17.10 11.21
C LEU A 114 15.51 -18.17 10.50
N GLY A 115 14.28 -18.40 10.94
CA GLY A 115 13.34 -19.27 10.24
C GLY A 115 12.11 -19.65 11.08
N ALA A 116 10.99 -19.88 10.41
CA ALA A 116 9.77 -20.36 11.06
C ALA A 116 10.03 -21.73 11.69
N LYS A 117 9.75 -21.86 12.99
CA LYS A 117 9.89 -23.11 13.73
C LYS A 117 8.53 -23.78 13.86
N PRO A 118 8.25 -24.87 13.12
CA PRO A 118 6.97 -25.54 13.21
C PRO A 118 6.85 -26.24 14.57
N VAL A 119 5.65 -26.15 15.16
CA VAL A 119 5.25 -26.86 16.38
C VAL A 119 4.29 -27.96 15.95
N THR A 120 4.46 -29.18 16.46
CA THR A 120 3.54 -30.28 16.16
C THR A 120 2.24 -30.09 16.95
N PRO A 121 1.06 -30.13 16.30
CA PRO A 121 -0.21 -30.00 17.01
C PRO A 121 -0.46 -31.22 17.93
N PRO A 122 -1.25 -31.08 19.00
CA PRO A 122 -1.50 -32.15 19.98
C PRO A 122 -2.35 -33.29 19.43
N ILE A 123 -3.14 -33.01 18.38
CA ILE A 123 -3.99 -33.97 17.71
C ILE A 123 -3.79 -33.80 16.22
N GLU A 124 -3.33 -34.87 15.59
CA GLU A 124 -3.28 -35.00 14.14
C GLU A 124 -4.63 -35.51 13.67
N GLY A 125 -5.26 -34.77 12.76
CA GLY A 125 -6.56 -35.15 12.23
C GLY A 125 -7.44 -33.97 11.86
N THR A 126 -8.38 -34.25 10.97
CA THR A 126 -9.44 -33.33 10.57
C THR A 126 -10.76 -33.93 11.02
N LEU A 127 -11.65 -33.08 11.52
CA LEU A 127 -13.01 -33.45 11.88
C LEU A 127 -13.92 -33.00 10.75
N ASP A 128 -14.74 -33.91 10.25
CA ASP A 128 -15.82 -33.58 9.33
C ASP A 128 -16.94 -32.89 10.11
N LEU A 129 -16.90 -31.57 10.10
CA LEU A 129 -17.94 -30.72 10.68
C LEU A 129 -18.82 -30.18 9.55
N PHE A 130 -20.09 -30.58 9.56
CA PHE A 130 -21.12 -30.07 8.66
C PHE A 130 -20.64 -29.98 7.19
N PHE A 131 -20.13 -31.11 6.65
CA PHE A 131 -19.60 -31.26 5.28
C PHE A 131 -18.28 -30.52 5.00
N THR A 132 -17.55 -30.11 6.03
CA THR A 132 -16.24 -29.45 5.89
C THR A 132 -15.16 -30.10 6.74
N VAL A 133 -14.04 -30.40 6.10
CA VAL A 133 -12.83 -30.95 6.71
C VAL A 133 -12.14 -29.84 7.52
N TYR A 134 -12.31 -29.84 8.84
CA TYR A 134 -11.77 -28.80 9.71
C TYR A 134 -10.69 -29.35 10.65
N PRO A 135 -9.50 -28.73 10.76
CA PRO A 135 -8.43 -29.24 11.63
C PRO A 135 -8.85 -29.28 13.11
N ALA A 136 -8.80 -30.47 13.72
CA ALA A 136 -9.31 -30.71 15.08
C ALA A 136 -8.63 -29.83 16.15
N TYR A 137 -7.34 -29.53 15.95
CA TYR A 137 -6.55 -28.73 16.88
C TYR A 137 -7.10 -27.31 17.08
N ARG A 138 -7.75 -26.70 16.05
CA ARG A 138 -8.27 -25.33 16.13
C ARG A 138 -9.46 -25.20 17.10
N LEU A 139 -10.27 -26.25 17.21
CA LEU A 139 -11.40 -26.30 18.13
C LEU A 139 -10.93 -26.42 19.58
N ILE A 140 -9.88 -27.20 19.81
CA ILE A 140 -9.24 -27.33 21.13
C ILE A 140 -8.66 -25.98 21.56
N LEU A 141 -8.04 -25.25 20.63
CA LEU A 141 -7.53 -23.90 20.91
C LEU A 141 -8.65 -22.92 21.29
N ILE A 142 -9.82 -22.98 20.63
CA ILE A 142 -11.00 -22.20 21.05
C ILE A 142 -11.42 -22.57 22.47
N GLY A 143 -11.49 -23.87 22.78
CA GLY A 143 -11.82 -24.35 24.12
C GLY A 143 -10.87 -23.83 25.19
N ILE A 144 -9.56 -23.92 24.96
CA ILE A 144 -8.53 -23.41 25.87
C ILE A 144 -8.64 -21.89 26.04
N ALA A 145 -8.91 -21.15 24.96
CA ALA A 145 -9.08 -19.71 25.02
C ALA A 145 -10.30 -19.30 25.85
N MET A 146 -11.44 -19.98 25.67
CA MET A 146 -12.65 -19.75 26.46
C MET A 146 -12.45 -20.11 27.94
N LEU A 147 -11.73 -21.21 28.23
CA LEU A 147 -11.38 -21.58 29.60
C LEU A 147 -10.46 -20.55 30.26
N THR A 148 -9.47 -20.03 29.53
CA THR A 148 -8.54 -19.02 30.04
C THR A 148 -9.27 -17.70 30.30
N LEU A 149 -10.16 -17.29 29.39
CA LEU A 149 -11.04 -16.13 29.59
C LEU A 149 -11.89 -16.28 30.85
N LEU A 150 -12.57 -17.41 30.99
CA LEU A 150 -13.42 -17.69 32.14
C LEU A 150 -12.60 -17.66 33.44
N GLY A 151 -11.40 -18.26 33.42
CA GLY A 151 -10.45 -18.22 34.54
C GLY A 151 -10.07 -16.80 34.94
N VAL A 152 -9.74 -15.93 33.98
CA VAL A 152 -9.43 -14.53 34.23
C VAL A 152 -10.63 -13.78 34.80
N ILE A 153 -11.82 -13.97 34.21
CA ILE A 153 -13.05 -13.31 34.68
C ILE A 153 -13.32 -13.70 36.13
N LEU A 154 -13.22 -14.98 36.47
CA LEU A 154 -13.39 -15.47 37.84
C LEU A 154 -12.31 -14.90 38.76
N LEU A 155 -11.06 -14.86 38.33
CA LEU A 155 -9.95 -14.29 39.09
C LEU A 155 -10.18 -12.80 39.41
N ILE A 156 -10.56 -11.99 38.44
CA ILE A 156 -10.78 -10.55 38.66
C ILE A 156 -12.09 -10.27 39.44
N SER A 157 -13.15 -11.05 39.22
CA SER A 157 -14.46 -10.80 39.81
C SER A 157 -14.65 -11.40 41.21
N ARG A 158 -14.02 -12.55 41.51
CA ARG A 158 -14.27 -13.33 42.73
C ARG A 158 -13.12 -13.35 43.74
N THR A 159 -11.90 -12.92 43.38
CA THR A 159 -10.75 -13.00 44.30
C THR A 159 -10.41 -11.65 44.95
N SER A 160 -9.75 -11.69 46.12
CA SER A 160 -9.20 -10.50 46.79
C SER A 160 -8.18 -9.77 45.92
N PHE A 161 -7.35 -10.50 45.17
CA PHE A 161 -6.42 -9.92 44.20
C PHE A 161 -7.14 -9.10 43.11
N GLY A 162 -8.31 -9.57 42.66
CA GLY A 162 -9.15 -8.82 41.73
C GLY A 162 -9.78 -7.56 42.32
N LEU A 163 -10.02 -7.52 43.64
CA LEU A 163 -10.43 -6.31 44.35
C LEU A 163 -9.26 -5.32 44.45
N ASP A 164 -8.07 -5.80 44.79
CA ASP A 164 -6.85 -4.99 44.86
C ASP A 164 -6.56 -4.34 43.50
N ILE A 165 -6.57 -5.12 42.42
CA ILE A 165 -6.42 -4.63 41.04
C ILE A 165 -7.42 -3.51 40.74
N ARG A 166 -8.73 -3.74 40.97
CA ARG A 166 -9.76 -2.74 40.64
C ARG A 166 -9.60 -1.46 41.46
N THR A 167 -9.20 -1.58 42.73
CA THR A 167 -8.96 -0.44 43.61
C THR A 167 -7.78 0.40 43.13
N VAL A 168 -6.67 -0.27 42.75
CA VAL A 168 -5.47 0.38 42.21
C VAL A 168 -5.74 1.08 40.87
N ILE A 169 -6.55 0.48 39.99
CA ILE A 169 -6.95 1.09 38.70
C ILE A 169 -7.78 2.37 38.93
N GLN A 170 -8.66 2.37 39.93
CA GLN A 170 -9.55 3.51 40.20
C GLN A 170 -8.79 4.69 40.80
N ASN A 171 -8.00 4.45 41.85
CA ASN A 171 -7.18 5.49 42.47
C ASN A 171 -5.97 4.86 43.19
N ARG A 172 -4.81 4.94 42.53
CA ARG A 172 -3.56 4.39 43.04
C ARG A 172 -3.16 4.97 44.40
N GLU A 173 -3.25 6.29 44.57
CA GLU A 173 -2.81 6.97 45.80
C GLU A 173 -3.69 6.56 46.99
N MET A 174 -5.00 6.46 46.78
CA MET A 174 -5.92 5.96 47.79
C MET A 174 -5.66 4.49 48.14
N ALA A 175 -5.37 3.65 47.14
CA ALA A 175 -5.06 2.24 47.35
C ALA A 175 -3.80 2.06 48.21
N GLU A 176 -2.75 2.86 47.96
CA GLU A 176 -1.53 2.88 48.78
C GLU A 176 -1.84 3.34 50.22
N GLY A 177 -2.72 4.32 50.39
CA GLY A 177 -3.15 4.83 51.71
C GLY A 177 -3.93 3.83 52.58
N VAL A 178 -4.61 2.85 51.97
CA VAL A 178 -5.31 1.76 52.68
C VAL A 178 -4.41 0.53 52.89
N GLY A 179 -3.13 0.61 52.49
CA GLY A 179 -2.13 -0.43 52.71
C GLY A 179 -2.02 -1.47 51.59
N ILE A 180 -2.64 -1.24 50.43
CA ILE A 180 -2.47 -2.11 49.25
C ILE A 180 -1.08 -1.86 48.66
N ASN A 181 -0.26 -2.90 48.60
CA ASN A 181 1.07 -2.82 47.99
C ASN A 181 0.94 -2.80 46.45
N THR A 182 0.74 -1.60 45.90
CA THR A 182 0.61 -1.36 44.45
C THR A 182 1.75 -1.98 43.65
N ARG A 183 2.98 -1.92 44.16
CA ARG A 183 4.16 -2.47 43.49
C ARG A 183 4.06 -3.99 43.32
N ARG A 184 3.61 -4.71 44.35
CA ARG A 184 3.39 -6.15 44.29
C ARG A 184 2.19 -6.49 43.39
N THR A 185 1.11 -5.73 43.49
CA THR A 185 -0.09 -5.91 42.66
C THR A 185 0.23 -5.72 41.17
N TYR A 186 1.04 -4.72 40.83
CA TYR A 186 1.52 -4.50 39.46
C TYR A 186 2.44 -5.62 38.98
N ALA A 187 3.42 -6.05 39.78
CA ALA A 187 4.32 -7.13 39.39
C ALA A 187 3.57 -8.45 39.13
N ILE A 188 2.57 -8.78 39.95
CA ILE A 188 1.75 -9.98 39.75
C ILE A 188 0.86 -9.84 38.51
N ALA A 189 0.23 -8.68 38.30
CA ALA A 189 -0.61 -8.49 37.12
C ALA A 189 0.21 -8.45 35.82
N PHE A 190 1.42 -7.89 35.86
CA PHE A 190 2.34 -7.86 34.73
C PHE A 190 2.79 -9.27 34.34
N THR A 191 3.17 -10.09 35.32
CA THR A 191 3.55 -11.49 35.08
C THR A 191 2.37 -12.31 34.58
N PHE A 192 1.15 -12.05 35.07
CA PHE A 192 -0.07 -12.70 34.58
C PHE A 192 -0.42 -12.27 33.14
N GLY A 193 -0.26 -10.98 32.81
CA GLY A 193 -0.43 -10.45 31.46
C GLY A 193 0.60 -11.03 30.47
N ALA A 194 1.86 -11.15 30.89
CA ALA A 194 2.92 -11.78 30.12
C ALA A 194 2.74 -13.30 29.96
N ALA A 195 2.18 -13.97 30.97
CA ALA A 195 1.86 -15.40 30.92
C ALA A 195 0.74 -15.68 29.91
N ILE A 196 -0.35 -14.90 29.96
CA ILE A 196 -1.43 -14.98 28.98
C ILE A 196 -0.91 -14.62 27.59
N ALA A 197 0.03 -13.66 27.49
CA ALA A 197 0.68 -13.29 26.25
C ALA A 197 1.39 -14.47 25.58
N GLY A 198 2.09 -15.30 26.37
CA GLY A 198 2.77 -16.49 25.86
C GLY A 198 1.82 -17.56 25.28
N LEU A 199 0.59 -17.66 25.79
CA LEU A 199 -0.46 -18.54 25.25
C LEU A 199 -0.98 -18.09 23.87
N LEU A 200 -0.77 -16.82 23.48
CA LEU A 200 -1.32 -16.23 22.25
C LEU A 200 -0.55 -16.64 20.98
N LEU A 201 0.78 -16.76 21.06
CA LEU A 201 1.62 -17.05 19.88
C LEU A 201 1.68 -18.55 19.56
N MET A 202 1.34 -19.42 20.52
CA MET A 202 0.96 -20.81 20.25
C MET A 202 -0.15 -20.91 19.19
N HIS A 203 -0.98 -19.86 19.07
CA HIS A 203 -2.01 -19.79 18.06
C HIS A 203 -1.57 -19.07 16.79
N MET A 204 -0.92 -17.90 16.90
CA MET A 204 -0.47 -17.14 15.73
C MET A 204 0.64 -17.83 14.92
N ALA A 205 1.30 -18.84 15.49
CA ALA A 205 2.24 -19.69 14.78
C ALA A 205 1.59 -20.58 13.69
N PHE A 206 0.26 -20.54 13.53
CA PHE A 206 -0.44 -21.33 12.51
C PHE A 206 -1.34 -20.44 11.63
N ASP A 207 -0.94 -20.31 10.36
CA ASP A 207 -1.49 -19.54 9.23
C ASP A 207 -1.22 -18.03 9.15
N SER A 208 -0.25 -17.71 8.28
CA SER A 208 0.27 -16.38 7.95
C SER A 208 -0.78 -15.42 7.36
N GLY A 209 -1.73 -15.93 6.57
CA GLY A 209 -2.62 -15.10 5.74
C GLY A 209 -3.70 -14.30 6.48
N TRP A 210 -4.27 -14.89 7.53
CA TRP A 210 -5.35 -14.27 8.30
C TRP A 210 -4.85 -13.15 9.20
N THR A 211 -3.57 -13.18 9.60
CA THR A 211 -2.97 -12.17 10.49
C THR A 211 -3.09 -10.75 9.91
N THR A 212 -2.78 -10.56 8.63
CA THR A 212 -2.85 -9.26 7.94
C THR A 212 -4.29 -8.74 7.82
N ILE A 213 -5.22 -9.62 7.45
CA ILE A 213 -6.65 -9.30 7.29
C ILE A 213 -7.22 -8.78 8.61
N LEU A 214 -6.90 -9.47 9.71
CA LEU A 214 -7.52 -9.22 10.99
C LEU A 214 -6.82 -8.13 11.79
N LEU A 215 -5.51 -7.93 11.60
CA LEU A 215 -4.83 -6.70 12.03
C LEU A 215 -5.44 -5.47 11.34
N GLY A 216 -5.75 -5.57 10.04
CA GLY A 216 -6.48 -4.52 9.32
C GLY A 216 -7.88 -4.29 9.89
N ALA A 217 -8.64 -5.35 10.10
CA ALA A 217 -9.98 -5.29 10.70
C ALA A 217 -9.95 -4.79 12.16
N ALA A 218 -8.87 -5.04 12.91
CA ALA A 218 -8.70 -4.56 14.28
C ALA A 218 -8.71 -3.03 14.38
N ALA A 219 -8.41 -2.30 13.30
CA ALA A 219 -8.53 -0.84 13.25
C ALA A 219 -9.99 -0.35 13.43
N ILE A 220 -10.98 -1.19 13.09
CA ILE A 220 -12.42 -0.88 13.18
C ILE A 220 -12.87 -0.79 14.64
N VAL A 221 -12.39 -1.68 15.50
CA VAL A 221 -12.83 -1.80 16.90
C VAL A 221 -12.61 -0.49 17.69
N PRO A 222 -11.41 0.10 17.74
CA PRO A 222 -11.18 1.37 18.43
C PRO A 222 -11.93 2.53 17.74
N ALA A 223 -12.09 2.51 16.41
CA ALA A 223 -12.87 3.51 15.70
C ALA A 223 -14.36 3.45 16.10
N LEU A 224 -14.94 2.26 16.25
CA LEU A 224 -16.32 2.08 16.67
C LEU A 224 -16.52 2.42 18.16
N ALA A 225 -15.55 2.10 19.01
CA ALA A 225 -15.56 2.44 20.44
C ALA A 225 -15.71 3.95 20.69
N THR A 226 -15.26 4.80 19.75
CA THR A 226 -15.47 6.26 19.82
C THR A 226 -16.94 6.67 19.83
N ARG A 227 -17.86 5.81 19.39
CA ARG A 227 -19.32 6.06 19.43
C ARG A 227 -19.85 6.10 20.86
N TRP A 228 -19.23 5.36 21.79
CA TRP A 228 -19.68 5.27 23.17
C TRP A 228 -18.95 6.25 24.08
N ARG A 229 -17.63 6.40 23.91
CA ARG A 229 -16.82 7.40 24.62
C ARG A 229 -15.73 7.96 23.72
N VAL A 230 -15.64 9.29 23.65
CA VAL A 230 -14.66 10.00 22.82
C VAL A 230 -13.36 10.20 23.59
N TYR A 231 -12.55 9.13 23.70
CA TYR A 231 -11.17 9.27 24.17
C TYR A 231 -10.25 9.58 22.98
N PRO A 232 -9.42 10.65 23.03
CA PRO A 232 -8.52 11.02 21.93
C PRO A 232 -7.56 9.91 21.50
N VAL A 233 -7.22 9.01 22.42
CA VAL A 233 -6.29 7.88 22.20
C VAL A 233 -6.88 6.82 21.26
N LEU A 234 -8.20 6.61 21.25
CA LEU A 234 -8.85 5.55 20.46
C LEU A 234 -8.58 5.70 18.96
N GLY A 235 -8.65 6.91 18.42
CA GLY A 235 -8.32 7.15 17.01
C GLY A 235 -6.86 6.79 16.69
N TRP A 236 -5.93 7.07 17.60
CA TRP A 236 -4.51 6.72 17.43
C TRP A 236 -4.25 5.22 17.56
N ILE A 237 -5.08 4.47 18.30
CA ILE A 237 -5.01 3.00 18.33
C ILE A 237 -5.38 2.41 16.95
N SER A 238 -6.39 2.98 16.25
CA SER A 238 -6.66 2.60 14.85
C SER A 238 -5.45 2.86 13.94
N VAL A 239 -4.71 3.96 14.16
CA VAL A 239 -3.45 4.26 13.45
C VAL A 239 -2.36 3.23 13.77
N GLY A 240 -2.25 2.81 15.03
CA GLY A 240 -1.34 1.73 15.43
C GLY A 240 -1.59 0.43 14.67
N ALA A 241 -2.85 0.06 14.44
CA ALA A 241 -3.21 -1.10 13.64
C ALA A 241 -2.76 -0.97 12.17
N VAL A 242 -2.90 0.22 11.55
CA VAL A 242 -2.35 0.48 10.21
C VAL A 242 -0.84 0.27 10.17
N ILE A 243 -0.11 0.81 11.15
CA ILE A 243 1.35 0.67 11.22
C ILE A 243 1.75 -0.80 11.34
N ALA A 244 1.03 -1.58 12.15
CA ALA A 244 1.25 -3.01 12.29
C ALA A 244 1.02 -3.77 10.98
N VAL A 245 -0.05 -3.45 10.23
CA VAL A 245 -0.32 -4.05 8.91
C VAL A 245 0.76 -3.65 7.90
N LEU A 246 1.19 -2.39 7.88
CA LEU A 246 2.29 -1.94 7.02
C LEU A 246 3.59 -2.68 7.34
N GLY A 247 3.95 -2.84 8.61
CA GLY A 247 5.10 -3.62 9.03
C GLY A 247 5.00 -5.09 8.60
N ARG A 248 3.82 -5.70 8.76
CA ARG A 248 3.55 -7.08 8.34
C ARG A 248 3.71 -7.26 6.83
N VAL A 249 3.14 -6.34 6.04
CA VAL A 249 3.20 -6.34 4.57
C VAL A 249 4.63 -6.09 4.07
N ALA A 250 5.38 -5.20 4.73
CA ALA A 250 6.77 -4.95 4.38
C ALA A 250 7.66 -6.17 4.62
N PHE A 251 7.36 -6.95 5.66
CA PHE A 251 8.10 -8.18 5.98
C PHE A 251 7.77 -9.34 5.02
N ASP A 252 6.50 -9.51 4.64
CA ASP A 252 6.08 -10.54 3.69
C ASP A 252 4.98 -9.99 2.75
N PRO A 253 5.36 -9.54 1.54
CA PRO A 253 4.40 -9.03 0.57
C PRO A 253 3.42 -10.09 0.06
N THR A 254 3.76 -11.39 0.17
CA THR A 254 2.89 -12.48 -0.30
C THR A 254 1.77 -12.81 0.68
N ILE A 255 1.84 -12.29 1.91
CA ILE A 255 0.88 -12.47 3.02
C ILE A 255 0.75 -13.92 3.52
N VAL A 256 0.71 -14.91 2.65
CA VAL A 256 0.53 -16.35 2.96
C VAL A 256 1.81 -17.16 2.69
N GLY A 257 2.87 -16.53 2.19
CA GLY A 257 4.07 -17.19 1.67
C GLY A 257 3.91 -17.56 0.18
N ALA A 258 5.02 -17.53 -0.56
CA ALA A 258 5.03 -17.76 -2.01
C ALA A 258 4.47 -19.13 -2.44
N GLY A 259 4.59 -20.17 -1.59
CA GLY A 259 4.14 -21.53 -1.89
C GLY A 259 2.62 -21.76 -1.80
N PHE A 260 1.86 -20.84 -1.20
CA PHE A 260 0.41 -20.96 -1.01
C PHE A 260 -0.40 -20.00 -1.90
N LEU A 261 0.27 -19.26 -2.78
CA LEU A 261 -0.36 -18.31 -3.67
C LEU A 261 -0.96 -19.05 -4.89
N SER A 262 -2.27 -18.92 -5.09
CA SER A 262 -2.93 -19.40 -6.31
C SER A 262 -2.40 -18.66 -7.54
N THR A 263 -2.35 -19.31 -8.70
CA THR A 263 -1.99 -18.68 -9.99
C THR A 263 -3.12 -17.85 -10.60
N THR A 264 -4.30 -17.81 -9.98
CA THR A 264 -5.42 -17.02 -10.50
C THR A 264 -5.15 -15.51 -10.34
N PRO A 265 -5.31 -14.68 -11.39
CA PRO A 265 -4.89 -13.28 -11.37
C PRO A 265 -5.58 -12.40 -10.31
N VAL A 266 -6.88 -12.62 -10.07
CA VAL A 266 -7.72 -11.73 -9.23
C VAL A 266 -8.20 -12.41 -7.94
N PHE A 267 -8.66 -13.66 -8.02
CA PHE A 267 -9.24 -14.39 -6.90
C PHE A 267 -8.20 -15.19 -6.12
N ASN A 268 -7.12 -14.52 -5.70
CA ASN A 268 -6.05 -15.08 -4.88
C ASN A 268 -6.03 -14.44 -3.48
N TRP A 269 -5.15 -14.91 -2.60
CA TRP A 269 -5.01 -14.43 -1.22
C TRP A 269 -4.53 -12.97 -1.08
N LEU A 270 -3.98 -12.37 -2.13
CA LEU A 270 -3.56 -10.96 -2.11
C LEU A 270 -4.78 -10.02 -2.09
N LEU A 271 -5.85 -10.38 -2.81
CA LEU A 271 -7.07 -9.58 -2.85
C LEU A 271 -7.69 -9.39 -1.45
N PRO A 272 -7.99 -10.44 -0.66
CA PRO A 272 -8.47 -10.25 0.71
C PRO A 272 -7.36 -9.72 1.62
N GLY A 273 -6.10 -10.12 1.40
CA GLY A 273 -4.96 -9.73 2.22
C GLY A 273 -4.67 -8.22 2.24
N TYR A 274 -4.79 -7.53 1.10
CA TYR A 274 -4.61 -6.07 1.01
C TYR A 274 -5.95 -5.31 0.92
N GLY A 275 -6.96 -5.90 0.28
CA GLY A 275 -8.26 -5.28 0.06
C GLY A 275 -9.12 -5.16 1.32
N VAL A 276 -9.11 -6.18 2.20
CA VAL A 276 -9.86 -6.10 3.47
C VAL A 276 -9.29 -5.02 4.38
N PRO A 277 -7.96 -4.90 4.60
CA PRO A 277 -7.39 -3.75 5.28
C PRO A 277 -7.76 -2.40 4.65
N ALA A 278 -7.75 -2.28 3.31
CA ALA A 278 -8.16 -1.04 2.63
C ALA A 278 -9.60 -0.63 3.01
N LEU A 279 -10.54 -1.58 2.96
CA LEU A 279 -11.94 -1.36 3.34
C LEU A 279 -12.09 -1.07 4.84
N ALA A 280 -11.36 -1.79 5.69
CA ALA A 280 -11.38 -1.59 7.13
C ALA A 280 -10.88 -0.20 7.52
N PHE A 281 -9.79 0.28 6.91
CA PHE A 281 -9.28 1.64 7.13
C PHE A 281 -10.23 2.70 6.60
N GLY A 282 -10.87 2.45 5.45
CA GLY A 282 -11.92 3.33 4.91
C GLY A 282 -13.13 3.44 5.85
N PHE A 283 -13.58 2.31 6.41
CA PHE A 283 -14.66 2.29 7.40
C PHE A 283 -14.26 3.00 8.70
N ALA A 284 -13.05 2.74 9.21
CA ALA A 284 -12.51 3.41 10.38
C ALA A 284 -12.42 4.93 10.17
N ALA A 285 -11.96 5.38 9.01
CA ALA A 285 -11.95 6.79 8.62
C ALA A 285 -13.36 7.40 8.62
N TRP A 286 -14.32 6.72 7.99
CA TRP A 286 -15.72 7.16 7.93
C TRP A 286 -16.35 7.25 9.33
N GLN A 287 -16.07 6.29 10.20
CA GLN A 287 -16.58 6.28 11.57
C GLN A 287 -15.95 7.40 12.40
N LEU A 288 -14.63 7.58 12.31
CA LEU A 288 -13.92 8.66 12.98
C LEU A 288 -14.38 10.04 12.48
N ALA A 289 -14.75 10.17 11.20
CA ALA A 289 -15.31 11.42 10.68
C ALA A 289 -16.60 11.86 11.39
N ARG A 290 -17.36 10.92 11.97
CA ARG A 290 -18.59 11.21 12.72
C ARG A 290 -18.37 11.54 14.19
N THR A 291 -17.24 11.13 14.76
CA THR A 291 -16.99 11.25 16.21
C THR A 291 -15.81 12.16 16.54
N THR A 292 -14.72 12.08 15.77
CA THR A 292 -13.44 12.76 16.02
C THR A 292 -12.87 13.31 14.71
N ASN A 293 -13.06 14.60 14.44
CA ASN A 293 -12.63 15.23 13.19
C ASN A 293 -11.12 15.59 13.14
N GLY A 294 -10.28 14.77 13.80
CA GLY A 294 -8.86 15.06 14.05
C GLY A 294 -7.87 14.34 13.13
N ARG A 295 -6.57 14.48 13.43
CA ARG A 295 -5.45 13.85 12.69
C ARG A 295 -5.59 12.33 12.48
N PRO A 296 -6.13 11.53 13.43
CA PRO A 296 -6.27 10.08 13.22
C PRO A 296 -7.20 9.71 12.06
N ARG A 297 -8.28 10.47 11.86
CA ARG A 297 -9.18 10.30 10.71
C ARG A 297 -8.42 10.47 9.39
N LEU A 298 -7.63 11.53 9.28
CA LEU A 298 -6.82 11.83 8.10
C LEU A 298 -5.80 10.72 7.83
N ALA A 299 -5.15 10.20 8.88
CA ALA A 299 -4.25 9.06 8.76
C ALA A 299 -4.95 7.79 8.25
N MET A 300 -6.18 7.51 8.71
CA MET A 300 -7.00 6.39 8.21
C MET A 300 -7.40 6.57 6.74
N GLU A 301 -7.79 7.79 6.33
CA GLU A 301 -8.10 8.09 4.92
C GLU A 301 -6.88 7.85 4.02
N ALA A 302 -5.69 8.29 4.46
CA ALA A 302 -4.44 8.08 3.74
C ALA A 302 -4.10 6.58 3.63
N ALA A 303 -4.24 5.84 4.75
CA ALA A 303 -3.99 4.41 4.80
C ALA A 303 -4.93 3.63 3.88
N ALA A 304 -6.23 3.97 3.87
CA ALA A 304 -7.21 3.34 3.00
C ALA A 304 -6.88 3.55 1.51
N ALA A 305 -6.54 4.78 1.12
CA ALA A 305 -6.15 5.10 -0.25
C ALA A 305 -4.85 4.39 -0.66
N LEU A 306 -3.86 4.35 0.24
CA LEU A 306 -2.60 3.63 0.01
C LEU A 306 -2.81 2.13 -0.17
N PHE A 307 -3.58 1.48 0.71
CA PHE A 307 -3.83 0.04 0.61
C PHE A 307 -4.69 -0.33 -0.60
N ALA A 308 -5.64 0.52 -0.99
CA ALA A 308 -6.39 0.33 -2.23
C ALA A 308 -5.45 0.34 -3.46
N LEU A 309 -4.50 1.27 -3.50
CA LEU A 309 -3.48 1.32 -4.55
C LEU A 309 -2.52 0.14 -4.51
N LEU A 310 -2.05 -0.26 -3.33
CA LEU A 310 -1.18 -1.42 -3.15
C LEU A 310 -1.87 -2.72 -3.59
N THR A 311 -3.17 -2.86 -3.30
CA THR A 311 -3.98 -4.02 -3.72
C THR A 311 -3.99 -4.14 -5.24
N LEU A 312 -4.26 -3.03 -5.94
CA LEU A 312 -4.25 -3.03 -7.41
C LEU A 312 -2.85 -3.29 -7.97
N ALA A 313 -1.82 -2.68 -7.38
CA ALA A 313 -0.44 -2.86 -7.83
C ALA A 313 0.04 -4.30 -7.66
N ILE A 314 -0.20 -4.92 -6.48
CA ILE A 314 0.27 -6.28 -6.22
C ILE A 314 -0.48 -7.33 -7.06
N LEU A 315 -1.78 -7.11 -7.34
CA LEU A 315 -2.55 -7.97 -8.22
C LEU A 315 -2.07 -7.91 -9.67
N VAL A 316 -1.76 -6.70 -10.17
CA VAL A 316 -1.17 -6.54 -11.50
C VAL A 316 0.21 -7.22 -11.57
N ARG A 317 1.05 -7.04 -10.55
CA ARG A 317 2.36 -7.72 -10.49
C ARG A 317 2.18 -9.24 -10.55
N HIS A 318 1.33 -9.77 -9.69
CA HIS A 318 1.04 -11.21 -9.64
C HIS A 318 0.49 -11.74 -10.97
N ALA A 319 -0.44 -11.02 -11.60
CA ALA A 319 -1.03 -11.40 -12.88
C ALA A 319 -0.01 -11.42 -14.02
N MET A 320 0.91 -10.45 -14.06
CA MET A 320 1.91 -10.33 -15.13
C MET A 320 3.08 -11.30 -15.00
N HIS A 321 3.37 -11.75 -13.77
CA HIS A 321 4.46 -12.69 -13.48
C HIS A 321 3.96 -14.12 -13.25
N GLY A 322 2.80 -14.47 -13.82
CA GLY A 322 2.32 -15.87 -13.86
C GLY A 322 2.01 -16.49 -12.49
N GLY A 323 1.68 -15.66 -11.50
CA GLY A 323 1.34 -16.12 -10.16
C GLY A 323 2.45 -15.97 -9.10
N VAL A 324 3.64 -15.52 -9.50
CA VAL A 324 4.79 -15.31 -8.60
C VAL A 324 5.05 -13.82 -8.43
N ILE A 325 5.40 -13.36 -7.22
CA ILE A 325 5.63 -11.92 -6.93
C ILE A 325 7.11 -11.52 -7.15
N ASP A 326 8.01 -12.50 -7.30
CA ASP A 326 9.44 -12.33 -7.11
C ASP A 326 10.25 -11.93 -8.38
N THR A 327 11.27 -11.09 -8.13
CA THR A 327 12.43 -10.55 -8.92
C THR A 327 12.43 -10.35 -10.44
N GLY A 328 11.35 -10.61 -11.19
CA GLY A 328 11.30 -10.32 -12.62
C GLY A 328 11.60 -8.84 -12.93
N ALA A 329 12.40 -8.59 -13.98
CA ALA A 329 12.66 -7.24 -14.46
C ALA A 329 11.34 -6.58 -14.85
N MET A 330 11.17 -5.33 -14.45
CA MET A 330 9.93 -4.61 -14.68
C MET A 330 9.76 -4.30 -16.16
N THR A 331 8.68 -4.77 -16.76
CA THR A 331 8.39 -4.56 -18.19
C THR A 331 7.73 -3.21 -18.44
N LEU A 332 7.82 -2.69 -19.66
CA LEU A 332 7.10 -1.47 -20.02
C LEU A 332 5.59 -1.65 -19.88
N ALA A 333 5.07 -2.82 -20.24
CA ALA A 333 3.65 -3.15 -20.09
C ALA A 333 3.19 -3.03 -18.63
N GLU A 334 3.96 -3.58 -17.68
CA GLU A 334 3.66 -3.53 -16.25
C GLU A 334 3.67 -2.09 -15.73
N GLN A 335 4.70 -1.33 -16.09
CA GLN A 335 4.81 0.07 -15.70
C GLN A 335 3.67 0.94 -16.26
N SER A 336 3.18 0.62 -17.45
CA SER A 336 2.08 1.33 -18.11
C SER A 336 0.78 1.15 -17.35
N ILE A 337 0.49 -0.07 -16.91
CA ILE A 337 -0.70 -0.40 -16.11
C ILE A 337 -0.65 0.32 -14.76
N TYR A 338 0.50 0.32 -14.06
CA TYR A 338 0.63 1.08 -12.81
C TYR A 338 0.42 2.57 -13.00
N THR A 339 0.88 3.12 -14.12
CA THR A 339 0.70 4.54 -14.45
C THR A 339 -0.76 4.88 -14.66
N LEU A 340 -1.51 4.03 -15.38
CA LEU A 340 -2.95 4.19 -15.56
C LEU A 340 -3.71 4.08 -14.23
N ILE A 341 -3.36 3.11 -13.39
CA ILE A 341 -3.93 2.96 -12.04
C ILE A 341 -3.68 4.21 -11.20
N ALA A 342 -2.47 4.74 -11.22
CA ALA A 342 -2.10 5.90 -10.41
C ALA A 342 -2.80 7.19 -10.90
N ILE A 343 -2.87 7.44 -12.21
CA ILE A 343 -3.62 8.57 -12.77
C ILE A 343 -5.12 8.43 -12.48
N GLY A 344 -5.68 7.23 -12.65
CA GLY A 344 -7.08 6.93 -12.35
C GLY A 344 -7.41 7.14 -10.87
N ALA A 345 -6.55 6.67 -9.97
CA ALA A 345 -6.68 6.91 -8.53
C ALA A 345 -6.58 8.40 -8.20
N GLY A 346 -5.68 9.14 -8.83
CA GLY A 346 -5.62 10.60 -8.74
C GLY A 346 -6.96 11.26 -9.11
N ALA A 347 -7.57 10.83 -10.22
CA ALA A 347 -8.89 11.32 -10.66
C ALA A 347 -10.00 10.99 -9.66
N ILE A 348 -10.04 9.76 -9.16
CA ILE A 348 -11.02 9.30 -8.15
C ILE A 348 -10.87 10.10 -6.86
N LEU A 349 -9.64 10.33 -6.38
CA LEU A 349 -9.40 11.13 -5.18
C LEU A 349 -9.82 12.59 -5.35
N VAL A 350 -9.62 13.20 -6.52
CA VAL A 350 -10.17 14.53 -6.83
C VAL A 350 -11.70 14.51 -6.81
N ALA A 351 -12.33 13.47 -7.36
CA ALA A 351 -13.79 13.33 -7.38
C ALA A 351 -14.38 13.15 -5.97
N ILE A 352 -13.74 12.36 -5.11
CA ILE A 352 -14.15 12.16 -3.72
C ILE A 352 -13.92 13.44 -2.91
N ASP A 353 -12.80 14.13 -3.08
CA ASP A 353 -12.50 15.40 -2.40
C ASP A 353 -13.53 16.49 -2.70
N MET A 354 -14.08 16.52 -3.93
CA MET A 354 -15.17 17.45 -4.27
C MET A 354 -16.48 17.16 -3.51
N ARG A 355 -16.74 15.91 -3.14
CA ARG A 355 -17.95 15.51 -2.41
C ARG A 355 -17.76 15.57 -0.89
N SER A 356 -16.57 15.19 -0.42
CA SER A 356 -16.18 15.17 0.98
C SER A 356 -14.77 15.77 1.11
N PRO A 357 -14.67 17.11 1.24
CA PRO A 357 -13.38 17.80 1.28
C PRO A 357 -12.48 17.31 2.40
N SER A 358 -11.26 16.92 2.06
CA SER A 358 -10.28 16.45 3.03
C SER A 358 -8.87 16.88 2.60
N SER A 359 -8.06 17.34 3.55
CA SER A 359 -6.69 17.75 3.26
C SER A 359 -5.87 16.58 2.69
N VAL A 360 -6.12 15.37 3.18
CA VAL A 360 -5.44 14.15 2.70
C VAL A 360 -5.85 13.79 1.28
N LEU A 361 -7.14 13.87 0.93
CA LEU A 361 -7.57 13.63 -0.44
C LEU A 361 -7.02 14.70 -1.39
N ARG A 362 -7.01 15.97 -0.95
CA ARG A 362 -6.46 17.09 -1.70
C ARG A 362 -4.97 16.93 -1.98
N TYR A 363 -4.15 16.77 -0.94
CA TYR A 363 -2.70 16.61 -1.09
C TYR A 363 -2.33 15.23 -1.66
N GLY A 364 -3.06 14.17 -1.32
CA GLY A 364 -2.84 12.82 -1.81
C GLY A 364 -3.07 12.69 -3.31
N SER A 365 -4.14 13.26 -3.85
CA SER A 365 -4.36 13.30 -5.31
C SER A 365 -3.25 14.04 -6.06
N MET A 366 -2.73 15.15 -5.49
CA MET A 366 -1.61 15.87 -6.07
C MET A 366 -0.30 15.07 -5.98
N ALA A 367 -0.01 14.47 -4.82
CA ALA A 367 1.19 13.65 -4.61
C ALA A 367 1.22 12.45 -5.55
N ILE A 368 0.12 11.70 -5.68
CA ILE A 368 0.01 10.59 -6.61
C ILE A 368 0.23 11.07 -8.06
N GLY A 369 -0.37 12.20 -8.45
CA GLY A 369 -0.16 12.75 -9.79
C GLY A 369 1.28 13.17 -10.07
N VAL A 370 1.95 13.83 -9.12
CA VAL A 370 3.37 14.22 -9.25
C VAL A 370 4.27 12.99 -9.34
N ILE A 371 4.07 12.00 -8.47
CA ILE A 371 4.82 10.74 -8.48
C ILE A 371 4.61 10.00 -9.80
N SER A 372 3.37 9.95 -10.30
CA SER A 372 3.04 9.34 -11.59
C SER A 372 3.77 10.02 -12.74
N VAL A 373 3.79 11.35 -12.76
CA VAL A 373 4.57 12.12 -13.74
C VAL A 373 6.06 11.82 -13.64
N GLY A 374 6.62 11.76 -12.43
CA GLY A 374 8.01 11.37 -12.22
C GLY A 374 8.32 9.98 -12.78
N PHE A 375 7.44 9.00 -12.52
CA PHE A 375 7.58 7.65 -13.09
C PHE A 375 7.41 7.62 -14.61
N ILE A 376 6.55 8.45 -15.19
CA ILE A 376 6.45 8.58 -16.66
C ILE A 376 7.79 9.07 -17.22
N VAL A 377 8.30 10.18 -16.68
CA VAL A 377 9.54 10.80 -17.18
C VAL A 377 10.72 9.85 -17.06
N ILE A 378 10.89 9.19 -15.91
CA ILE A 378 12.01 8.31 -15.67
C ILE A 378 11.81 6.96 -16.37
N ARG A 379 10.67 6.30 -16.20
CA ARG A 379 10.51 4.92 -16.64
C ARG A 379 10.05 4.79 -18.09
N HIS A 380 9.12 5.62 -18.58
CA HIS A 380 8.63 5.47 -19.96
C HIS A 380 9.58 6.09 -20.99
N PHE A 381 10.22 7.22 -20.67
CA PHE A 381 11.11 7.88 -21.64
C PHE A 381 12.56 7.44 -21.54
N VAL A 382 13.05 7.08 -20.35
CA VAL A 382 14.47 6.78 -20.14
C VAL A 382 14.72 5.29 -19.94
N VAL A 383 14.14 4.66 -18.91
CA VAL A 383 14.54 3.31 -18.48
C VAL A 383 13.94 2.19 -19.35
N LEU A 384 12.63 2.23 -19.57
CA LEU A 384 11.87 1.15 -20.24
C LEU A 384 11.43 1.54 -21.66
N ASN A 385 12.09 2.55 -22.25
CA ASN A 385 11.77 2.98 -23.59
C ASN A 385 12.19 1.88 -24.60
N PRO A 386 11.28 1.38 -25.46
CA PRO A 386 11.59 0.30 -26.40
C PRO A 386 12.71 0.64 -27.39
N LEU A 387 13.02 1.92 -27.57
CA LEU A 387 14.20 2.34 -28.33
C LEU A 387 15.52 1.82 -27.74
N PHE A 388 15.60 1.71 -26.42
CA PHE A 388 16.79 1.26 -25.70
C PHE A 388 16.68 -0.20 -25.27
N THR A 389 15.50 -0.65 -24.87
CA THR A 389 15.29 -2.01 -24.34
C THR A 389 15.03 -3.05 -25.41
N ASP A 390 14.63 -2.63 -26.62
CA ASP A 390 14.15 -3.48 -27.71
C ASP A 390 13.09 -4.51 -27.28
N GLU A 391 12.22 -4.11 -26.34
CA GLU A 391 11.06 -4.91 -25.96
C GLU A 391 10.08 -5.02 -27.13
N SER A 392 9.55 -6.21 -27.39
CA SER A 392 8.58 -6.41 -28.48
C SER A 392 7.36 -5.53 -28.25
N THR A 393 7.04 -4.70 -29.25
CA THR A 393 5.86 -3.85 -29.20
C THR A 393 4.56 -4.61 -29.47
N GLY A 394 4.63 -5.89 -29.84
CA GLY A 394 3.47 -6.75 -30.09
C GLY A 394 3.03 -6.79 -31.56
N ARG A 395 2.28 -7.85 -31.92
CA ARG A 395 1.93 -8.23 -33.30
C ARG A 395 0.96 -7.29 -34.00
N ILE A 396 -0.04 -6.78 -33.28
CA ILE A 396 -1.13 -5.98 -33.88
C ILE A 396 -0.65 -4.55 -34.11
N PRO A 397 -0.79 -3.96 -35.32
CA PRO A 397 -0.21 -2.65 -35.60
C PRO A 397 -0.72 -1.48 -34.75
N VAL A 398 -2.00 -1.48 -34.39
CA VAL A 398 -2.65 -0.37 -33.69
C VAL A 398 -2.74 -0.62 -32.18
N PHE A 399 -3.22 -1.79 -31.78
CA PHE A 399 -3.30 -2.21 -30.38
C PHE A 399 -2.01 -2.91 -29.96
N ASN A 400 -1.00 -2.09 -29.72
CA ASN A 400 0.37 -2.52 -29.42
C ASN A 400 0.82 -1.97 -28.06
N LEU A 401 2.04 -2.32 -27.64
CA LEU A 401 2.64 -1.84 -26.39
C LEU A 401 2.76 -0.31 -26.35
N LEU A 402 3.03 0.36 -27.47
CA LEU A 402 3.12 1.82 -27.54
C LEU A 402 1.76 2.49 -27.29
N PHE A 403 0.67 1.86 -27.75
CA PHE A 403 -0.69 2.30 -27.45
C PHE A 403 -0.96 2.24 -25.94
N LEU A 404 -0.58 1.13 -25.30
CA LEU A 404 -0.74 0.94 -23.85
C LEU A 404 0.18 1.86 -23.03
N ALA A 405 1.42 2.07 -23.48
CA ALA A 405 2.46 2.78 -22.72
C ALA A 405 2.44 4.29 -22.91
N TYR A 406 2.06 4.78 -24.08
CA TYR A 406 2.13 6.20 -24.39
C TYR A 406 0.76 6.81 -24.65
N LEU A 407 -0.07 6.20 -25.52
CA LEU A 407 -1.35 6.82 -25.88
C LEU A 407 -2.37 6.78 -24.75
N LEU A 408 -2.58 5.63 -24.11
CA LEU A 408 -3.54 5.51 -23.00
C LEU A 408 -3.16 6.41 -21.81
N PRO A 409 -1.90 6.42 -21.32
CA PRO A 409 -1.46 7.37 -20.30
C PRO A 409 -1.58 8.83 -20.74
N ALA A 410 -1.35 9.15 -22.02
CA ALA A 410 -1.56 10.51 -22.54
C ALA A 410 -3.02 10.95 -22.41
N VAL A 411 -3.96 10.10 -22.85
CA VAL A 411 -5.41 10.37 -22.76
C VAL A 411 -5.85 10.48 -21.30
N ALA A 412 -5.38 9.56 -20.43
CA ALA A 412 -5.70 9.58 -19.02
C ALA A 412 -5.16 10.84 -18.30
N ALA A 413 -3.89 11.20 -18.54
CA ALA A 413 -3.28 12.39 -17.97
C ALA A 413 -3.93 13.68 -18.50
N GLY A 414 -4.26 13.73 -19.80
CA GLY A 414 -4.96 14.85 -20.41
C GLY A 414 -6.39 15.02 -19.86
N GLY A 415 -7.12 13.91 -19.71
CA GLY A 415 -8.43 13.88 -19.07
C GLY A 415 -8.37 14.36 -17.61
N LEU A 416 -7.38 13.90 -16.84
CA LEU A 416 -7.16 14.38 -15.47
C LEU A 416 -6.77 15.87 -15.43
N ALA A 417 -5.95 16.34 -16.36
CA ALA A 417 -5.57 17.76 -16.46
C ALA A 417 -6.79 18.65 -16.70
N LEU A 418 -7.68 18.26 -17.61
CA LEU A 418 -8.94 18.97 -17.87
C LEU A 418 -9.87 18.91 -16.65
N TYR A 419 -10.02 17.73 -16.03
CA TYR A 419 -10.87 17.55 -14.86
C TYR A 419 -10.37 18.35 -13.63
N ALA A 420 -9.05 18.45 -13.45
CA ALA A 420 -8.42 19.11 -12.32
C ALA A 420 -8.22 20.62 -12.51
N ARG A 421 -8.43 21.17 -13.73
CA ARG A 421 -8.12 22.56 -14.10
C ARG A 421 -8.66 23.61 -13.15
N ASP A 422 -9.90 23.43 -12.68
CA ASP A 422 -10.59 24.37 -11.80
C ASP A 422 -10.67 23.88 -10.34
N LYS A 423 -10.11 22.70 -10.05
CA LYS A 423 -10.20 22.01 -8.74
C LYS A 423 -8.88 21.96 -7.99
N ARG A 424 -7.78 22.20 -8.70
CA ARG A 424 -6.40 22.08 -8.21
C ARG A 424 -5.57 23.28 -8.66
N PRO A 425 -4.41 23.52 -8.03
CA PRO A 425 -3.51 24.59 -8.45
C PRO A 425 -3.15 24.52 -9.93
N LYS A 426 -3.03 25.67 -10.59
CA LYS A 426 -2.75 25.77 -12.03
C LYS A 426 -1.50 24.99 -12.45
N TRP A 427 -0.45 25.01 -11.62
CA TRP A 427 0.80 24.28 -11.90
C TRP A 427 0.58 22.77 -12.05
N TYR A 428 -0.32 22.18 -11.26
CA TYR A 428 -0.58 20.74 -11.28
C TYR A 428 -1.31 20.33 -12.56
N ALA A 429 -2.35 21.07 -12.94
CA ALA A 429 -3.06 20.84 -14.19
C ALA A 429 -2.15 21.08 -15.41
N GLN A 430 -1.29 22.10 -15.37
CA GLN A 430 -0.30 22.36 -16.41
C GLN A 430 0.72 21.23 -16.53
N MET A 431 1.26 20.73 -15.41
CA MET A 431 2.19 19.60 -15.38
C MET A 431 1.57 18.36 -16.05
N LEU A 432 0.34 17.99 -15.69
CA LEU A 432 -0.36 16.87 -16.30
C LEU A 432 -0.61 17.08 -17.80
N ALA A 433 -1.00 18.28 -18.21
CA ALA A 433 -1.22 18.61 -19.61
C ALA A 433 0.07 18.53 -20.44
N VAL A 434 1.20 19.00 -19.89
CA VAL A 434 2.52 18.91 -20.54
C VAL A 434 2.95 17.46 -20.72
N VAL A 435 2.80 16.63 -19.68
CA VAL A 435 3.16 15.21 -19.74
C VAL A 435 2.25 14.45 -20.69
N ALA A 436 0.95 14.75 -20.71
CA ALA A 436 0.01 14.20 -21.68
C ALA A 436 0.42 14.52 -23.12
N ALA A 437 0.79 15.78 -23.39
CA ALA A 437 1.28 16.19 -24.72
C ALA A 437 2.59 15.50 -25.09
N ALA A 438 3.54 15.38 -24.16
CA ALA A 438 4.81 14.69 -24.37
C ALA A 438 4.60 13.19 -24.69
N LEU A 439 3.71 12.52 -23.96
CA LEU A 439 3.34 11.13 -24.20
C LEU A 439 2.66 10.95 -25.55
N ALA A 440 1.72 11.82 -25.92
CA ALA A 440 1.05 11.77 -27.23
C ALA A 440 2.02 12.00 -28.39
N PHE A 441 2.95 12.95 -28.22
CA PHE A 441 4.02 13.22 -29.19
C PHE A 441 4.97 12.02 -29.35
N ALA A 442 5.38 11.41 -28.23
CA ALA A 442 6.21 10.22 -28.23
C ALA A 442 5.51 9.02 -28.86
N TYR A 443 4.22 8.81 -28.56
CA TYR A 443 3.41 7.77 -29.20
C TYR A 443 3.42 7.92 -30.73
N ALA A 444 3.13 9.13 -31.22
CA ALA A 444 3.09 9.38 -32.66
C ALA A 444 4.46 9.14 -33.31
N THR A 445 5.54 9.61 -32.67
CA THR A 445 6.90 9.43 -33.18
C THR A 445 7.30 7.95 -33.16
N LEU A 446 7.14 7.23 -32.04
CA LEU A 446 7.49 5.82 -31.95
C LEU A 446 6.63 4.93 -32.87
N SER A 447 5.39 5.34 -33.15
CA SER A 447 4.51 4.63 -34.09
C SER A 447 5.04 4.69 -35.53
N VAL A 448 5.68 5.80 -35.93
CA VAL A 448 6.37 5.88 -37.23
C VAL A 448 7.52 4.89 -37.28
N ARG A 449 8.36 4.84 -36.24
CA ARG A 449 9.46 3.87 -36.18
C ARG A 449 8.97 2.44 -36.34
N ARG A 450 7.92 2.10 -35.59
CA ARG A 450 7.28 0.79 -35.62
C ARG A 450 6.71 0.45 -36.99
N LEU A 451 6.15 1.42 -37.71
CA LEU A 451 5.64 1.23 -39.08
C LEU A 451 6.74 0.74 -40.04
N PHE A 452 7.97 1.26 -39.89
CA PHE A 452 9.09 0.90 -40.76
C PHE A 452 9.90 -0.31 -40.28
N LYS A 453 10.04 -0.52 -38.96
CA LYS A 453 10.90 -1.56 -38.37
C LYS A 453 10.16 -2.80 -37.89
N GLY A 454 8.84 -2.76 -37.79
CA GLY A 454 8.03 -3.88 -37.30
C GLY A 454 7.94 -3.90 -35.77
N GLU A 455 7.97 -5.08 -35.16
CA GLU A 455 7.72 -5.26 -33.72
C GLU A 455 8.84 -4.73 -32.82
N PHE A 456 10.08 -4.80 -33.28
CA PHE A 456 11.29 -4.43 -32.56
C PHE A 456 11.82 -3.10 -33.08
N ILE A 457 11.93 -2.10 -32.21
CA ILE A 457 12.22 -0.71 -32.59
C ILE A 457 13.54 -0.20 -32.01
N GLY A 458 14.45 -1.08 -31.62
CA GLY A 458 15.74 -0.73 -31.05
C GLY A 458 16.56 0.22 -31.92
N LEU A 459 17.37 1.06 -31.25
CA LEU A 459 18.24 2.06 -31.91
C LEU A 459 19.24 1.45 -32.90
N TRP A 460 19.66 0.21 -32.66
CA TRP A 460 20.62 -0.51 -33.51
C TRP A 460 20.14 -0.78 -34.92
N SER A 461 18.83 -0.72 -35.18
CA SER A 461 18.25 -1.03 -36.49
C SER A 461 18.51 0.03 -37.58
N GLY A 462 19.20 1.13 -37.23
CA GLY A 462 19.50 2.24 -38.12
C GLY A 462 18.27 3.05 -38.53
N LEU A 463 18.46 4.23 -39.10
CA LEU A 463 17.36 5.09 -39.59
C LEU A 463 17.33 5.03 -41.13
N GLY A 464 16.17 4.69 -41.70
CA GLY A 464 15.97 4.76 -43.15
C GLY A 464 15.65 6.18 -43.62
N GLN A 465 16.00 6.55 -44.85
CA GLN A 465 15.71 7.89 -45.39
C GLN A 465 14.21 8.22 -45.37
N LEU A 466 13.36 7.30 -45.85
CA LEU A 466 11.90 7.46 -45.82
C LEU A 466 11.35 7.59 -44.40
N GLU A 467 11.94 6.89 -43.43
CA GLU A 467 11.57 6.98 -42.01
C GLU A 467 11.89 8.38 -41.46
N THR A 468 13.09 8.89 -41.74
CA THR A 468 13.54 10.22 -41.34
C THR A 468 12.62 11.33 -41.85
N TYR A 469 12.23 11.27 -43.13
CA TYR A 469 11.30 12.22 -43.74
C TYR A 469 9.89 12.10 -43.15
N THR A 470 9.46 10.89 -42.84
CA THR A 470 8.14 10.65 -42.22
C THR A 470 8.05 11.29 -40.83
N TYR A 471 9.13 11.29 -40.03
CA TYR A 471 9.15 12.02 -38.76
C TYR A 471 8.92 13.52 -38.93
N SER A 472 9.60 14.14 -39.91
CA SER A 472 9.49 15.58 -40.16
C SER A 472 8.08 15.97 -40.64
N ALA A 473 7.53 15.17 -41.56
CA ALA A 473 6.15 15.33 -42.01
C ALA A 473 5.15 15.17 -40.86
N LEU A 474 5.32 14.16 -40.02
CA LEU A 474 4.49 13.94 -38.85
C LEU A 474 4.55 15.12 -37.87
N TRP A 475 5.75 15.61 -37.53
CA TRP A 475 5.90 16.72 -36.59
C TRP A 475 5.27 18.01 -37.11
N LEU A 476 5.35 18.27 -38.42
CA LEU A 476 4.63 19.38 -39.06
C LEU A 476 3.11 19.20 -38.95
N VAL A 477 2.58 18.01 -39.23
CA VAL A 477 1.14 17.71 -39.11
C VAL A 477 0.66 17.90 -37.66
N ILE A 478 1.40 17.38 -36.68
CA ILE A 478 1.10 17.58 -35.25
C ILE A 478 1.17 19.07 -34.90
N GLY A 479 2.17 19.79 -35.37
CA GLY A 479 2.31 21.23 -35.18
C GLY A 479 1.10 22.01 -35.71
N VAL A 480 0.67 21.72 -36.94
CA VAL A 480 -0.52 22.35 -37.55
C VAL A 480 -1.81 21.98 -36.81
N ALA A 481 -1.95 20.73 -36.38
CA ALA A 481 -3.10 20.28 -35.59
C ALA A 481 -3.16 20.99 -34.23
N LEU A 482 -2.03 21.10 -33.52
CA LEU A 482 -1.92 21.82 -32.26
C LEU A 482 -2.18 23.32 -32.44
N LEU A 483 -1.71 23.92 -33.54
CA LEU A 483 -1.99 25.32 -33.86
C LEU A 483 -3.49 25.55 -34.06
N SER A 484 -4.12 24.68 -34.85
CA SER A 484 -5.57 24.71 -35.11
C SER A 484 -6.38 24.57 -33.81
N ALA A 485 -5.99 23.61 -32.96
CA ALA A 485 -6.59 23.42 -31.64
C ALA A 485 -6.35 24.62 -30.70
N GLY A 486 -5.15 25.23 -30.73
CA GLY A 486 -4.82 26.40 -29.91
C GLY A 486 -5.64 27.63 -30.25
N VAL A 487 -6.03 27.74 -31.51
CA VAL A 487 -6.91 28.79 -32.01
C VAL A 487 -8.36 28.51 -31.60
N TRP A 488 -8.85 27.28 -31.80
CA TRP A 488 -10.21 26.89 -31.41
C TRP A 488 -10.45 27.01 -29.90
N LEU A 489 -9.46 26.60 -29.09
CA LEU A 489 -9.53 26.63 -27.63
C LEU A 489 -9.12 27.99 -27.02
N LYS A 490 -8.87 29.01 -27.86
CA LYS A 490 -8.37 30.34 -27.47
C LYS A 490 -7.17 30.28 -26.49
N SER A 491 -6.31 29.27 -26.63
CA SER A 491 -5.19 29.00 -25.72
C SER A 491 -3.87 29.55 -26.25
N GLN A 492 -3.30 30.54 -25.59
CA GLN A 492 -1.98 31.09 -25.95
C GLN A 492 -0.86 30.06 -25.78
N VAL A 493 -0.93 29.22 -24.74
CA VAL A 493 0.09 28.18 -24.47
C VAL A 493 0.16 27.18 -25.62
N LEU A 494 -0.99 26.72 -26.12
CA LEU A 494 -1.04 25.73 -27.20
C LEU A 494 -0.54 26.31 -28.53
N ARG A 495 -0.81 27.60 -28.78
CA ARG A 495 -0.26 28.33 -29.94
C ARG A 495 1.26 28.45 -29.88
N ILE A 496 1.83 28.86 -28.74
CA ILE A 496 3.29 28.96 -28.57
C ILE A 496 3.95 27.58 -28.72
N ALA A 497 3.39 26.54 -28.09
CA ALA A 497 3.89 25.18 -28.20
C ALA A 497 3.86 24.67 -29.66
N SER A 498 2.77 24.96 -30.39
CA SER A 498 2.67 24.59 -31.81
C SER A 498 3.69 25.31 -32.69
N ALA A 499 3.92 26.61 -32.45
CA ALA A 499 4.90 27.39 -33.20
C ALA A 499 6.33 26.87 -32.94
N ALA A 500 6.64 26.52 -31.69
CA ALA A 500 7.93 25.92 -31.34
C ALA A 500 8.13 24.56 -32.03
N LEU A 501 7.11 23.69 -32.03
CA LEU A 501 7.19 22.39 -32.69
C LEU A 501 7.35 22.53 -34.22
N ILE A 502 6.60 23.45 -34.85
CA ILE A 502 6.75 23.74 -36.28
C ILE A 502 8.16 24.25 -36.57
N ALA A 503 8.69 25.18 -35.76
CA ALA A 503 10.04 25.70 -35.93
C ALA A 503 11.09 24.59 -35.82
N ILE A 504 10.97 23.68 -34.84
CA ILE A 504 11.86 22.52 -34.69
C ILE A 504 11.76 21.59 -35.89
N ALA A 505 10.55 21.29 -36.37
CA ALA A 505 10.35 20.42 -37.52
C ALA A 505 10.96 21.02 -38.79
N VAL A 506 10.73 22.31 -39.03
CA VAL A 506 11.32 23.05 -40.17
C VAL A 506 12.84 23.06 -40.07
N LEU A 507 13.41 23.36 -38.90
CA LEU A 507 14.85 23.37 -38.68
C LEU A 507 15.45 21.98 -38.95
N LYS A 508 14.80 20.91 -38.47
CA LYS A 508 15.23 19.53 -38.73
C LYS A 508 15.23 19.22 -40.23
N VAL A 509 14.18 19.63 -40.96
CA VAL A 509 14.12 19.44 -42.42
C VAL A 509 15.31 20.10 -43.09
N PHE A 510 15.61 21.36 -42.77
CA PHE A 510 16.73 22.08 -43.40
C PHE A 510 18.11 21.52 -43.05
N ILE A 511 18.34 21.15 -41.78
CA ILE A 511 19.67 20.72 -41.32
C ILE A 511 19.92 19.26 -41.69
N PHE A 512 18.95 18.39 -41.45
CA PHE A 512 19.14 16.95 -41.51
C PHE A 512 18.61 16.37 -42.83
N ASP A 513 17.32 16.57 -43.12
CA ASP A 513 16.67 15.89 -44.25
C ASP A 513 17.21 16.38 -45.60
N MET A 514 17.55 17.67 -45.70
CA MET A 514 18.08 18.27 -46.93
C MET A 514 19.57 17.96 -47.17
N SER A 515 20.30 17.60 -46.12
CA SER A 515 21.72 17.22 -46.23
C SER A 515 21.89 15.90 -47.01
N GLU A 516 20.90 15.01 -46.94
CA GLU A 516 20.93 13.68 -47.57
C GLU A 516 20.38 13.65 -49.00
N LEU A 517 19.75 14.73 -49.48
CA LEU A 517 19.13 14.81 -50.81
C LEU A 517 20.06 15.47 -51.82
N GLU A 518 20.18 14.91 -53.04
CA GLU A 518 20.90 15.52 -54.17
C GLU A 518 19.97 15.87 -55.35
N GLY A 519 20.37 16.83 -56.17
CA GLY A 519 19.71 17.17 -57.44
C GLY A 519 18.26 17.64 -57.30
N VAL A 520 17.36 17.06 -58.10
CA VAL A 520 15.96 17.48 -58.27
C VAL A 520 15.11 17.28 -57.00
N LEU A 521 15.39 16.24 -56.21
CA LEU A 521 14.64 15.95 -54.98
C LEU A 521 14.84 17.03 -53.91
N ARG A 522 16.04 17.61 -53.83
CA ARG A 522 16.32 18.76 -52.96
C ARG A 522 15.51 19.98 -53.39
N ALA A 523 15.46 20.29 -54.69
CA ALA A 523 14.66 21.39 -55.21
C ALA A 523 13.15 21.22 -54.95
N LEU A 524 12.61 20.02 -55.19
CA LEU A 524 11.20 19.71 -54.89
C LEU A 524 10.87 19.82 -53.39
N SER A 525 11.80 19.42 -52.53
CA SER A 525 11.64 19.53 -51.08
C SER A 525 11.62 20.99 -50.60
N PHE A 526 12.45 21.87 -51.18
CA PHE A 526 12.37 23.32 -50.91
C PHE A 526 11.03 23.92 -51.36
N ILE A 527 10.53 23.53 -52.53
CA ILE A 527 9.23 24.00 -53.04
C ILE A 527 8.10 23.52 -52.13
N GLY A 528 8.10 22.24 -51.74
CA GLY A 528 7.11 21.66 -50.84
C GLY A 528 7.11 22.32 -49.46
N LEU A 529 8.29 22.49 -48.86
CA LEU A 529 8.43 23.19 -47.58
C LEU A 529 8.00 24.66 -47.68
N GLY A 530 8.38 25.36 -48.76
CA GLY A 530 7.95 26.73 -49.04
C GLY A 530 6.43 26.84 -49.13
N ALA A 531 5.77 25.93 -49.84
CA ALA A 531 4.32 25.88 -49.93
C ALA A 531 3.66 25.63 -48.56
N VAL A 532 4.22 24.74 -47.74
CA VAL A 532 3.73 24.47 -46.37
C VAL A 532 3.89 25.71 -45.48
N LEU A 533 5.04 26.39 -45.51
CA LEU A 533 5.28 27.60 -44.73
C LEU A 533 4.37 28.76 -45.16
N ILE A 534 4.17 28.96 -46.47
CA ILE A 534 3.21 29.94 -47.00
C ILE A 534 1.80 29.57 -46.55
N GLY A 535 1.42 28.29 -46.62
CA GLY A 535 0.12 27.81 -46.14
C GLY A 535 -0.11 28.08 -44.65
N ILE A 536 0.88 27.82 -43.81
CA ILE A 536 0.84 28.11 -42.37
C ILE A 536 0.77 29.62 -42.13
N GLY A 537 1.54 30.42 -42.85
CA GLY A 537 1.54 31.88 -42.75
C GLY A 537 0.20 32.51 -43.15
N LEU A 538 -0.38 32.07 -44.27
CA LEU A 538 -1.71 32.50 -44.72
C LEU A 538 -2.81 32.07 -43.74
N PHE A 539 -2.70 30.86 -43.18
CA PHE A 539 -3.60 30.38 -42.15
C PHE A 539 -3.51 31.25 -40.89
N TYR A 540 -2.30 31.59 -40.44
CA TYR A 540 -2.07 32.47 -39.31
C TYR A 540 -2.66 33.87 -39.53
N GLN A 541 -2.45 34.47 -40.71
CA GLN A 541 -3.02 35.77 -41.07
C GLN A 541 -4.56 35.77 -41.11
N ARG A 542 -5.18 34.72 -41.69
CA ARG A 542 -6.65 34.56 -41.71
C ARG A 542 -7.25 34.45 -40.31
N LEU A 543 -6.50 33.92 -39.36
CA LEU A 543 -6.95 33.76 -37.99
C LEU A 543 -6.81 35.04 -37.16
N LEU A 544 -5.71 35.78 -37.32
CA LEU A 544 -5.55 37.10 -36.70
C LEU A 544 -6.61 38.09 -37.18
N THR A 545 -6.95 38.07 -38.47
CA THR A 545 -8.01 38.91 -39.03
C THR A 545 -9.40 38.56 -38.51
N ARG A 546 -9.69 37.28 -38.23
CA ARG A 546 -10.94 36.87 -37.54
C ARG A 546 -10.97 37.31 -36.07
N ALA A 547 -9.88 37.14 -35.33
CA ALA A 547 -9.81 37.57 -33.94
C ALA A 547 -9.91 39.10 -33.76
N ALA A 548 -9.38 39.87 -34.73
CA ALA A 548 -9.52 41.33 -34.75
C ALA A 548 -10.97 41.79 -35.00
N LYS A 549 -11.78 41.00 -35.72
CA LYS A 549 -13.21 41.26 -35.97
C LYS A 549 -14.13 40.89 -34.80
N GLU A 550 -13.69 40.04 -33.86
CA GLU A 550 -14.49 39.66 -32.68
C GLU A 550 -14.32 40.63 -31.49
N ASN A 551 -13.26 41.47 -31.48
CA ASN A 551 -12.91 42.37 -30.37
C ASN A 551 -13.11 43.86 -30.69
N GLY A 552 -13.62 44.20 -31.87
CA GLY A 552 -14.08 45.54 -32.25
C GLY A 552 -15.56 45.48 -32.58
#